data_AF-A0AAD9M3X3-F1
#
_entry.id   AF-A0AAD9M3X3-F1
#
_cell.length_a   1.000
_cell.length_b   1.000
_cell.length_c   1.000
_cell.angle_alpha   90.00
_cell.angle_beta   90.00
_cell.angle_gamma   90.00
#
_symmetry.space_group_name_H-M   'P 1'
#
loop_
_entity.id
_entity.type
_entity.pdbx_description
1 polymer ?
#
loop_
_entity_poly.entity_id
_entity_poly.type
_entity_poly.pdbx_seq_one_letter_code
_entity_poly.pdbx_strand_id
1 'polypeptide(L)'
;MTGRSPSSSGFLPMPGSPSSSWALYRARLSALFRHADTQVVVAFWLLGLINNVLYVIILSAAQDLVGSSVPKGVVLLADILPSFFTKLIAPYFIHRVPYPVRVMVLIGLSCSGMLLIALTPPSKSVAFKMIGVVVASLSSGGGELSFLGLTHYYGPVSLAGWGSGTGAAGLVGAGMYVVMTDWWGISVRNSLLLSACLPSVMFVSFFIILPMGPLRAGRKEYEALPERDTDDEDAGELPRDAAAASALLAPGPSVASTAYSAQQQQQHHHRRRRAGEHSFEANLKRAKALFFPYMLPLLLVYVAEYTINQGVAPTLLFPLGSSPFKEFREFYPMYGFLYQLGVFISRSSTPFFRIHRLYLPSLLQVGNLGLLTAQAMLDFIPSVYVVFAIMFWEGLLGGAVYVNTFAEIMERVPSEDREFSLSATSVSDSGGVCIAGFLGIVMEVQLCNWQVARGRDWCRKIKVG
;
A
#
# COMPACT_ATOMS: atom_id res chain seq x y z
N MET A 1 -1.70 54.14 -10.09
CA MET A 1 -1.25 53.47 -8.84
C MET A 1 -2.47 52.89 -8.14
N THR A 2 -2.81 51.64 -8.45
CA THR A 2 -4.00 50.95 -7.95
C THR A 2 -3.66 50.18 -6.69
N GLY A 3 -4.27 50.58 -5.57
CA GLY A 3 -4.08 49.99 -4.26
C GLY A 3 -4.54 48.54 -4.19
N ARG A 4 -3.63 47.64 -3.81
CA ARG A 4 -3.95 46.27 -3.42
C ARG A 4 -4.56 46.29 -2.01
N SER A 5 -5.79 45.80 -1.87
CA SER A 5 -6.38 45.45 -0.58
C SER A 5 -5.56 44.37 0.13
N PRO A 6 -5.34 44.47 1.46
CA PRO A 6 -4.52 43.53 2.24
C PRO A 6 -5.21 42.18 2.54
N SER A 7 -6.33 41.86 1.88
CA SER A 7 -7.12 40.65 2.09
C SER A 7 -6.66 39.41 1.30
N SER A 8 -5.54 39.49 0.56
CA SER A 8 -5.08 38.45 -0.37
C SER A 8 -3.94 37.55 0.16
N SER A 9 -3.43 37.79 1.36
CA SER A 9 -2.39 36.96 1.95
C SER A 9 -3.02 35.81 2.75
N GLY A 10 -2.97 34.59 2.19
CA GLY A 10 -3.39 33.33 2.82
C GLY A 10 -2.58 32.90 4.05
N PHE A 11 -1.94 33.83 4.74
CA PHE A 11 -1.20 33.56 5.97
C PHE A 11 -2.14 33.58 7.19
N LEU A 12 -1.89 32.67 8.12
CA LEU A 12 -2.57 32.64 9.42
C LEU A 12 -2.27 33.94 10.18
N PRO A 13 -3.25 34.56 10.86
CA PRO A 13 -2.99 35.78 11.62
C PRO A 13 -1.98 35.48 12.73
N MET A 14 -0.97 36.36 12.85
CA MET A 14 0.07 36.26 13.88
C MET A 14 -0.58 36.22 15.28
N PRO A 15 -0.14 35.32 16.18
CA PRO A 15 -0.66 35.26 17.55
C PRO A 15 -0.48 36.63 18.23
N GLY A 16 -1.57 37.20 18.77
CA GLY A 16 -1.53 38.46 19.53
C GLY A 16 -1.85 39.74 18.75
N SER A 17 -2.32 39.66 17.51
CA SER A 17 -2.86 40.84 16.81
C SER A 17 -4.30 41.18 17.26
N PRO A 18 -4.72 42.45 17.29
CA PRO A 18 -6.08 42.84 17.69
C PRO A 18 -7.19 42.31 16.76
N SER A 19 -6.81 41.68 15.63
CA SER A 19 -7.69 41.00 14.68
C SER A 19 -7.67 39.46 14.80
N SER A 20 -6.91 38.87 15.74
CA SER A 20 -6.90 37.43 15.97
C SER A 20 -8.08 37.02 16.83
N SER A 21 -9.15 36.53 16.20
CA SER A 21 -10.25 35.82 16.89
C SER A 21 -10.24 34.34 16.54
N TRP A 22 -10.59 33.49 17.50
CA TRP A 22 -10.70 32.04 17.29
C TRP A 22 -11.74 31.71 16.19
N ALA A 23 -12.77 32.55 16.06
CA ALA A 23 -13.76 32.47 14.99
C ALA A 23 -13.15 32.76 13.61
N LEU A 24 -12.23 33.72 13.48
CA LEU A 24 -11.54 34.03 12.22
C LEU A 24 -10.51 32.95 11.85
N TYR A 25 -9.81 32.40 12.84
CA TYR A 25 -8.93 31.23 12.65
C TYR A 25 -9.74 30.03 12.16
N ARG A 26 -10.87 29.73 12.81
CA ARG A 26 -11.82 28.67 12.42
C ARG A 26 -12.42 28.93 11.03
N ALA A 27 -12.74 30.19 10.70
CA ALA A 27 -13.29 30.58 9.40
C ALA A 27 -12.26 30.51 8.27
N ARG A 28 -10.97 30.79 8.54
CA ARG A 28 -9.90 30.66 7.55
C ARG A 28 -9.41 29.22 7.41
N LEU A 29 -9.37 28.45 8.50
CA LEU A 29 -9.19 27.00 8.43
C LEU A 29 -10.32 26.38 7.61
N SER A 30 -11.57 26.74 7.91
CA SER A 30 -12.73 26.24 7.15
C SER A 30 -12.74 26.72 5.70
N ALA A 31 -12.17 27.89 5.38
CA ALA A 31 -11.95 28.34 4.00
C ALA A 31 -10.83 27.57 3.27
N LEU A 32 -9.74 27.20 3.95
CA LEU A 32 -8.73 26.28 3.41
C LEU A 32 -9.30 24.87 3.16
N PHE A 33 -10.17 24.40 4.06
CA PHE A 33 -10.94 23.16 3.93
C PHE A 33 -12.17 23.28 3.00
N ARG A 34 -12.46 24.45 2.41
CA ARG A 34 -13.57 24.61 1.46
C ARG A 34 -13.19 24.21 0.02
N HIS A 35 -11.89 24.10 -0.27
CA HIS A 35 -11.45 23.48 -1.51
C HIS A 35 -11.58 21.97 -1.35
N ALA A 36 -12.52 21.37 -2.10
CA ALA A 36 -12.76 19.92 -2.10
C ALA A 36 -11.44 19.14 -2.33
N ASP A 37 -10.55 19.69 -3.14
CA ASP A 37 -9.22 19.11 -3.41
C ASP A 37 -8.35 19.05 -2.15
N THR A 38 -8.33 20.08 -1.30
CA THR A 38 -7.56 20.06 -0.04
C THR A 38 -8.09 18.99 0.93
N GLN A 39 -9.41 18.86 1.05
CA GLN A 39 -10.01 17.82 1.88
C GLN A 39 -9.66 16.43 1.39
N VAL A 40 -9.67 16.22 0.08
CA VAL A 40 -9.26 14.97 -0.57
C VAL A 40 -7.78 14.69 -0.31
N VAL A 41 -6.88 15.66 -0.51
CA VAL A 41 -5.45 15.48 -0.21
C VAL A 41 -5.24 15.09 1.24
N VAL A 42 -5.82 15.83 2.18
CA VAL A 42 -5.65 15.56 3.63
C VAL A 42 -6.22 14.20 4.00
N ALA A 43 -7.39 13.84 3.46
CA ALA A 43 -7.99 12.55 3.73
C ALA A 43 -7.10 11.40 3.23
N PHE A 44 -6.69 11.43 1.97
CA PHE A 44 -5.84 10.40 1.39
C PHE A 44 -4.43 10.37 1.99
N TRP A 45 -3.89 11.51 2.43
CA TRP A 45 -2.63 11.58 3.16
C TRP A 45 -2.72 10.87 4.51
N LEU A 46 -3.77 11.13 5.30
CA LEU A 46 -4.00 10.44 6.57
C LEU A 46 -4.28 8.95 6.37
N LEU A 47 -5.05 8.57 5.34
CA LEU A 47 -5.31 7.16 5.02
C LEU A 47 -4.02 6.43 4.65
N GLY A 48 -3.20 7.03 3.78
CA GLY A 48 -1.91 6.45 3.37
C GLY A 48 -0.93 6.33 4.53
N LEU A 49 -0.86 7.36 5.37
CA LEU A 49 0.00 7.38 6.55
C LEU A 49 -0.38 6.25 7.52
N ILE A 50 -1.64 6.20 7.96
CA ILE A 50 -2.05 5.26 9.01
C ILE A 50 -2.07 3.82 8.51
N ASN A 51 -2.41 3.59 7.23
CA ASN A 51 -2.37 2.26 6.64
C ASN A 51 -0.97 1.61 6.73
N ASN A 52 0.09 2.42 6.63
CA ASN A 52 1.47 1.94 6.58
C ASN A 52 2.24 2.16 7.89
N VAL A 53 1.86 3.11 8.74
CA VAL A 53 2.61 3.43 9.97
C VAL A 53 2.61 2.25 10.95
N LEU A 54 1.51 1.50 11.00
CA LEU A 54 1.34 0.37 11.91
C LEU A 54 2.27 -0.80 11.55
N TYR A 55 2.43 -1.04 10.24
CA TYR A 55 3.43 -1.98 9.71
C TYR A 55 4.85 -1.59 10.16
N VAL A 56 5.22 -0.31 10.01
CA VAL A 56 6.54 0.18 10.41
C VAL A 56 6.78 0.06 11.91
N ILE A 57 5.77 0.35 12.74
CA ILE A 57 5.86 0.20 14.20
C ILE A 57 6.05 -1.26 14.59
N ILE A 58 5.32 -2.19 13.98
CA ILE A 58 5.45 -3.63 14.25
C ILE A 58 6.86 -4.11 13.91
N LEU A 59 7.40 -3.73 12.75
CA LEU A 59 8.77 -4.08 12.36
C LEU A 59 9.82 -3.45 13.27
N SER A 60 9.61 -2.21 13.71
CA SER A 60 10.52 -1.53 14.64
C SER A 60 10.51 -2.21 16.02
N ALA A 61 9.34 -2.66 16.46
CA ALA A 61 9.18 -3.41 17.72
C ALA A 61 9.51 -4.91 17.58
N ALA A 62 9.80 -5.42 16.38
CA ALA A 62 9.94 -6.86 16.13
C ALA A 62 10.99 -7.50 17.06
N GLN A 63 12.15 -6.86 17.22
CA GLN A 63 13.21 -7.39 18.08
C GLN A 63 12.78 -7.45 19.56
N ASP A 64 12.03 -6.45 20.03
CA ASP A 64 11.49 -6.39 21.39
C ASP A 64 10.30 -7.34 21.60
N LEU A 65 9.60 -7.70 20.51
CA LEU A 65 8.42 -8.55 20.55
C LEU A 65 8.75 -10.05 20.56
N VAL A 66 9.66 -10.50 19.71
CA VAL A 66 9.91 -11.93 19.48
C VAL A 66 11.21 -12.43 20.10
N GLY A 67 12.05 -11.52 20.59
CA GLY A 67 13.34 -11.84 21.18
C GLY A 67 14.39 -12.26 20.14
N SER A 68 15.62 -12.48 20.59
CA SER A 68 16.75 -12.85 19.74
C SER A 68 16.69 -14.28 19.16
N SER A 69 15.77 -15.11 19.63
CA SER A 69 15.64 -16.52 19.24
C SER A 69 14.90 -16.73 17.91
N VAL A 70 14.16 -15.73 17.43
CA VAL A 70 13.42 -15.79 16.16
C VAL A 70 14.10 -14.91 15.13
N PRO A 71 14.46 -15.44 13.94
CA PRO A 71 15.08 -14.63 12.90
C PRO A 71 14.14 -13.49 12.47
N LYS A 72 14.68 -12.27 12.35
CA LYS A 72 13.92 -11.08 11.90
C LYS A 72 13.23 -11.30 10.56
N GLY A 73 13.85 -12.07 9.67
CA GLY A 73 13.28 -12.45 8.38
C GLY A 73 11.95 -13.23 8.49
N VAL A 74 11.72 -14.00 9.57
CA VAL A 74 10.44 -14.69 9.81
C VAL A 74 9.34 -13.70 10.16
N VAL A 75 9.67 -12.68 10.96
CA VAL A 75 8.73 -11.61 11.32
C VAL A 75 8.35 -10.81 10.08
N LEU A 76 9.35 -10.43 9.29
CA LEU A 76 9.16 -9.75 8.01
C LEU A 76 8.28 -10.58 7.06
N LEU A 77 8.54 -11.88 6.93
CA LEU A 77 7.77 -12.76 6.06
C LEU A 77 6.31 -12.91 6.52
N ALA A 78 6.08 -13.04 7.83
CA ALA A 78 4.74 -13.09 8.40
C ALA A 78 3.96 -11.78 8.24
N ASP A 79 4.67 -10.66 8.07
CA ASP A 79 4.09 -9.35 7.84
C ASP A 79 3.84 -9.05 6.36
N ILE A 80 4.56 -9.69 5.43
CA ILE A 80 4.40 -9.45 3.97
C ILE A 80 3.46 -10.48 3.33
N LEU A 81 3.60 -11.78 3.65
CA LEU A 81 2.86 -12.83 2.96
C LEU A 81 1.34 -12.65 3.04
N PRO A 82 0.72 -12.32 4.19
CA PRO A 82 -0.72 -12.14 4.26
C PRO A 82 -1.20 -10.97 3.39
N SER A 83 -0.47 -9.85 3.39
CA SER A 83 -0.72 -8.72 2.50
C SER A 83 -0.60 -9.12 1.02
N PHE A 84 0.43 -9.86 0.64
CA PHE A 84 0.62 -10.37 -0.73
C PHE A 84 -0.56 -11.25 -1.18
N PHE A 85 -0.97 -12.24 -0.37
CA PHE A 85 -2.12 -13.08 -0.70
C PHE A 85 -3.42 -12.28 -0.73
N THR A 86 -3.58 -11.30 0.14
CA THR A 86 -4.75 -10.40 0.12
C THR A 86 -4.79 -9.63 -1.19
N LYS A 87 -3.69 -9.03 -1.64
CA LYS A 87 -3.62 -8.30 -2.92
C LYS A 87 -3.75 -9.21 -4.14
N LEU A 88 -3.34 -10.48 -4.02
CA LEU A 88 -3.48 -11.46 -5.10
C LEU A 88 -4.93 -11.91 -5.28
N ILE A 89 -5.68 -12.11 -4.19
CA ILE A 89 -7.02 -12.72 -4.25
C ILE A 89 -8.13 -11.67 -4.17
N ALA A 90 -7.97 -10.61 -3.38
CA ALA A 90 -9.03 -9.62 -3.12
C ALA A 90 -9.54 -8.88 -4.36
N PRO A 91 -8.72 -8.44 -5.35
CA PRO A 91 -9.23 -7.68 -6.50
C PRO A 91 -10.39 -8.37 -7.24
N TYR A 92 -10.43 -9.71 -7.23
CA TYR A 92 -11.44 -10.49 -7.95
C TYR A 92 -12.84 -10.49 -7.30
N PHE A 93 -12.96 -10.15 -6.02
CA PHE A 93 -14.25 -10.14 -5.33
C PHE A 93 -14.53 -8.86 -4.55
N ILE A 94 -13.53 -7.99 -4.36
CA ILE A 94 -13.65 -6.83 -3.48
C ILE A 94 -14.71 -5.84 -3.97
N HIS A 95 -14.94 -5.77 -5.29
CA HIS A 95 -15.98 -4.93 -5.92
C HIS A 95 -17.38 -5.20 -5.36
N ARG A 96 -17.65 -6.38 -4.79
CA ARG A 96 -18.96 -6.70 -4.17
C ARG A 96 -19.17 -6.08 -2.80
N VAL A 97 -18.11 -5.65 -2.12
CA VAL A 97 -18.18 -5.05 -0.79
C VAL A 97 -18.09 -3.53 -0.93
N PRO A 98 -19.01 -2.74 -0.37
CA PRO A 98 -18.94 -1.28 -0.45
C PRO A 98 -17.82 -0.71 0.42
N TYR A 99 -17.20 0.38 -0.01
CA TYR A 99 -16.06 1.03 0.66
C TYR A 99 -16.24 1.29 2.17
N PRO A 100 -17.38 1.81 2.67
CA PRO A 100 -17.56 2.03 4.10
C PRO A 100 -17.42 0.75 4.93
N VAL A 101 -17.91 -0.39 4.41
CA VAL A 101 -17.78 -1.69 5.08
C VAL A 101 -16.34 -2.17 5.04
N ARG A 102 -15.65 -2.00 3.90
CA ARG A 102 -14.20 -2.31 3.78
C ARG A 102 -13.42 -1.57 4.87
N VAL A 103 -13.60 -0.25 4.99
CA VAL A 103 -12.87 0.58 5.96
C VAL A 103 -13.13 0.16 7.41
N MET A 104 -14.38 -0.17 7.77
CA MET A 104 -14.69 -0.68 9.11
C MET A 104 -14.00 -2.01 9.41
N VAL A 105 -14.00 -2.94 8.45
CA VAL A 105 -13.31 -4.23 8.59
C VAL A 105 -11.80 -4.03 8.77
N LEU A 106 -11.20 -3.13 7.98
CA LEU A 106 -9.77 -2.82 8.08
C LEU A 106 -9.41 -2.22 9.45
N ILE A 107 -10.18 -1.25 9.94
CA ILE A 107 -9.97 -0.69 11.29
C ILE A 107 -10.08 -1.78 12.36
N GLY A 108 -11.11 -2.64 12.26
CA GLY A 108 -11.31 -3.75 13.18
C GLY A 108 -10.13 -4.74 13.18
N LEU A 109 -9.66 -5.15 12.00
CA LEU A 109 -8.49 -6.02 11.84
C LEU A 109 -7.24 -5.36 12.41
N SER A 110 -6.98 -4.09 12.07
CA SER A 110 -5.81 -3.35 12.52
C SER A 110 -5.76 -3.18 14.04
N CYS A 111 -6.87 -2.77 14.66
CA CYS A 111 -6.98 -2.69 16.13
C CYS A 111 -6.81 -4.06 16.77
N SER A 112 -7.46 -5.09 16.22
CA SER A 112 -7.38 -6.45 16.76
C SER A 112 -5.96 -7.00 16.69
N GLY A 113 -5.25 -6.80 15.58
CA GLY A 113 -3.86 -7.22 15.40
C GLY A 113 -2.93 -6.56 16.42
N MET A 114 -3.01 -5.22 16.56
CA MET A 114 -2.20 -4.48 17.53
C MET A 114 -2.53 -4.85 18.99
N LEU A 115 -3.81 -5.00 19.33
CA LEU A 115 -4.22 -5.43 20.67
C LEU A 115 -3.76 -6.86 20.98
N LEU A 116 -3.82 -7.77 20.01
CA LEU A 116 -3.35 -9.14 20.18
C LEU A 116 -1.85 -9.17 20.50
N ILE A 117 -1.05 -8.37 19.80
CA ILE A 117 0.39 -8.24 20.05
C ILE A 117 0.65 -7.65 21.45
N ALA A 118 -0.04 -6.56 21.81
CA ALA A 118 0.20 -5.83 23.05
C ALA A 118 -0.34 -6.53 24.31
N LEU A 119 -1.42 -7.32 24.20
CA LEU A 119 -2.03 -8.03 25.33
C LEU A 119 -1.42 -9.41 25.57
N THR A 120 -0.68 -9.97 24.61
CA THR A 120 -0.05 -11.28 24.76
C THR A 120 1.12 -11.21 25.75
N PRO A 121 1.09 -11.93 26.88
CA PRO A 121 2.17 -11.92 27.86
C PRO A 121 3.48 -12.48 27.27
N PRO A 122 4.66 -12.06 27.76
CA PRO A 122 5.95 -12.62 27.33
C PRO A 122 6.08 -14.13 27.54
N SER A 123 5.29 -14.70 28.45
CA SER A 123 5.27 -16.13 28.79
C SER A 123 4.40 -16.99 27.87
N LYS A 124 3.54 -16.40 27.03
CA LYS A 124 2.76 -17.13 26.01
C LYS A 124 3.51 -17.17 24.68
N SER A 125 3.37 -18.30 23.98
CA SER A 125 4.06 -18.66 22.75
C SER A 125 4.11 -17.53 21.72
N VAL A 126 5.32 -17.31 21.17
CA VAL A 126 5.63 -16.47 20.00
C VAL A 126 4.55 -16.52 18.92
N ALA A 127 3.95 -17.70 18.71
CA ALA A 127 2.88 -17.92 17.75
C ALA A 127 1.70 -16.94 17.89
N PHE A 128 1.28 -16.58 19.11
CA PHE A 128 0.18 -15.63 19.30
C PHE A 128 0.54 -14.21 18.88
N LYS A 129 1.79 -13.78 19.11
CA LYS A 129 2.28 -12.49 18.60
C LYS A 129 2.32 -12.50 17.08
N MET A 130 2.76 -13.61 16.47
CA MET A 130 2.80 -13.78 15.01
C MET A 130 1.41 -13.75 14.38
N ILE A 131 0.38 -14.34 15.02
CA ILE A 131 -1.02 -14.21 14.56
C ILE A 131 -1.45 -12.75 14.54
N GLY A 132 -1.04 -11.95 15.53
CA GLY A 132 -1.35 -10.52 15.59
C GLY A 132 -0.72 -9.74 14.44
N VAL A 133 0.54 -10.06 14.11
CA VAL A 133 1.25 -9.51 12.93
C VAL A 133 0.50 -9.87 11.65
N VAL A 134 0.09 -11.14 11.48
CA VAL A 134 -0.68 -11.58 10.31
C VAL A 134 -2.00 -10.82 10.18
N VAL A 135 -2.75 -10.65 11.26
CA VAL A 135 -4.03 -9.92 11.27
C VAL A 135 -3.83 -8.44 10.90
N ALA A 136 -2.77 -7.80 11.41
CA ALA A 136 -2.41 -6.43 11.05
C ALA A 136 -2.00 -6.31 9.56
N SER A 137 -1.25 -7.29 9.05
CA SER A 137 -0.84 -7.38 7.64
C SER A 137 -2.01 -7.53 6.67
N LEU A 138 -3.04 -8.31 7.03
CA LEU A 138 -4.27 -8.40 6.24
C LEU A 138 -4.96 -7.03 6.12
N SER A 139 -4.94 -6.23 7.20
CA SER A 139 -5.47 -4.87 7.16
C SER A 139 -4.63 -3.95 6.27
N SER A 140 -3.30 -3.98 6.34
CA SER A 140 -2.47 -3.07 5.54
C SER A 140 -2.60 -3.36 4.04
N GLY A 141 -2.60 -4.65 3.66
CA GLY A 141 -2.76 -5.09 2.27
C GLY A 141 -4.16 -4.80 1.71
N GLY A 142 -5.21 -5.10 2.48
CA GLY A 142 -6.58 -4.80 2.09
C GLY A 142 -6.88 -3.30 2.03
N GLY A 143 -6.24 -2.51 2.91
CA GLY A 143 -6.36 -1.07 2.93
C GLY A 143 -5.68 -0.41 1.74
N GLU A 144 -4.45 -0.80 1.41
CA GLU A 144 -3.77 -0.28 0.22
C GLU A 144 -4.58 -0.53 -1.06
N LEU A 145 -5.06 -1.75 -1.24
CA LEU A 145 -5.90 -2.09 -2.38
C LEU A 145 -7.19 -1.27 -2.42
N SER A 146 -7.85 -1.10 -1.27
CA SER A 146 -9.08 -0.31 -1.18
C SER A 146 -8.82 1.17 -1.46
N PHE A 147 -7.84 1.79 -0.82
CA PHE A 147 -7.60 3.21 -0.97
C PHE A 147 -6.99 3.57 -2.33
N LEU A 148 -6.13 2.72 -2.91
CA LEU A 148 -5.69 2.88 -4.30
C LEU A 148 -6.88 2.78 -5.26
N GLY A 149 -7.77 1.79 -5.11
CA GLY A 149 -8.99 1.71 -5.90
C GLY A 149 -9.86 2.97 -5.75
N LEU A 150 -9.97 3.51 -4.53
CA LEU A 150 -10.73 4.72 -4.24
C LEU A 150 -10.18 5.97 -4.97
N THR A 151 -8.87 6.03 -5.26
CA THR A 151 -8.29 7.16 -6.01
C THR A 151 -8.91 7.36 -7.39
N HIS A 152 -9.49 6.31 -7.97
CA HIS A 152 -10.24 6.39 -9.22
C HIS A 152 -11.32 7.47 -9.18
N TYR A 153 -12.08 7.55 -8.08
CA TYR A 153 -13.22 8.47 -7.92
C TYR A 153 -12.83 9.90 -7.56
N TYR A 154 -11.63 10.09 -7.02
CA TYR A 154 -11.15 11.39 -6.50
C TYR A 154 -10.02 12.00 -7.33
N GLY A 155 -9.59 11.31 -8.40
CA GLY A 155 -8.66 11.83 -9.38
C GLY A 155 -7.20 11.93 -8.91
N PRO A 156 -6.30 12.50 -9.73
CA PRO A 156 -4.84 12.47 -9.50
C PRO A 156 -4.38 13.11 -8.18
N VAL A 157 -5.14 14.07 -7.66
CA VAL A 157 -4.87 14.77 -6.39
C VAL A 157 -4.94 13.80 -5.20
N SER A 158 -5.87 12.84 -5.26
CA SER A 158 -5.98 11.79 -4.23
C SER A 158 -4.78 10.84 -4.23
N LEU A 159 -4.27 10.48 -5.42
CA LEU A 159 -3.07 9.66 -5.57
C LEU A 159 -1.83 10.37 -5.03
N ALA A 160 -1.70 11.68 -5.24
CA ALA A 160 -0.61 12.46 -4.67
C ALA A 160 -0.66 12.50 -3.13
N GLY A 161 -1.86 12.70 -2.56
CA GLY A 161 -2.07 12.63 -1.11
C GLY A 161 -1.72 11.25 -0.54
N TRP A 162 -2.22 10.19 -1.16
CA TRP A 162 -1.92 8.80 -0.80
C TRP A 162 -0.41 8.49 -0.88
N GLY A 163 0.21 8.78 -2.02
CA GLY A 163 1.64 8.57 -2.24
C GLY A 163 2.49 9.28 -1.20
N SER A 164 2.22 10.56 -0.93
CA SER A 164 2.94 11.33 0.09
C SER A 164 2.75 10.76 1.50
N GLY A 165 1.50 10.42 1.88
CA GLY A 165 1.18 9.85 3.19
C GLY A 165 1.85 8.50 3.43
N THR A 166 1.83 7.61 2.44
CA THR A 166 2.53 6.32 2.51
C THR A 166 4.05 6.48 2.61
N GLY A 167 4.65 7.45 1.92
CA GLY A 167 6.09 7.76 2.06
C GLY A 167 6.46 8.33 3.43
N ALA A 168 5.58 9.15 4.02
CA ALA A 168 5.80 9.69 5.36
C ALA A 168 5.70 8.62 6.46
N ALA A 169 4.97 7.54 6.24
CA ALA A 169 4.73 6.49 7.23
C ALA A 169 6.01 5.83 7.75
N GLY A 170 7.03 5.68 6.90
CA GLY A 170 8.34 5.17 7.30
C GLY A 170 9.02 6.07 8.33
N LEU A 171 9.08 7.37 8.05
CA LEU A 171 9.70 8.37 8.92
C LEU A 171 8.90 8.56 10.21
N VAL A 172 7.58 8.71 10.09
CA VAL A 172 6.69 8.92 11.23
C VAL A 172 6.62 7.68 12.11
N GLY A 173 6.55 6.47 11.55
CA GLY A 173 6.45 5.23 12.32
C GLY A 173 7.72 4.96 13.13
N ALA A 174 8.88 5.03 12.49
CA ALA A 174 10.16 4.85 13.17
C ALA A 174 10.42 5.97 14.19
N GLY A 175 10.19 7.23 13.81
CA GLY A 175 10.36 8.38 14.70
C GLY A 175 9.44 8.32 15.91
N MET A 176 8.16 7.98 15.72
CA MET A 176 7.20 7.87 16.82
C MET A 176 7.56 6.74 17.77
N TYR A 177 8.04 5.59 17.27
CA TYR A 177 8.50 4.50 18.12
C TYR A 177 9.65 4.95 19.03
N VAL A 178 10.70 5.55 18.45
CA VAL A 178 11.87 6.05 19.19
C VAL A 178 11.49 7.13 20.20
N VAL A 179 10.63 8.08 19.83
CA VAL A 179 10.15 9.12 20.76
C VAL A 179 9.42 8.49 21.95
N MET A 180 8.58 7.49 21.70
CA MET A 180 7.85 6.80 22.77
C MET A 180 8.78 5.97 23.67
N THR A 181 9.69 5.17 23.11
CA THR A 181 10.53 4.26 23.90
C THR A 181 11.73 4.94 24.54
N ASP A 182 12.46 5.77 23.78
CA ASP A 182 13.76 6.29 24.21
C ASP A 182 13.63 7.65 24.89
N TRP A 183 12.77 8.54 24.39
CA TRP A 183 12.63 9.90 24.93
C TRP A 183 11.65 9.96 26.09
N TRP A 184 10.51 9.29 25.97
CA TRP A 184 9.49 9.26 27.02
C TRP A 184 9.59 8.05 27.95
N GLY A 185 10.44 7.06 27.64
CA GLY A 185 10.64 5.88 28.49
C GLY A 185 9.38 5.01 28.60
N ILE A 186 8.46 5.09 27.63
CA ILE A 186 7.23 4.30 27.63
C ILE A 186 7.57 2.86 27.28
N SER A 187 7.10 1.91 28.10
CA SER A 187 7.25 0.48 27.81
C SER A 187 6.69 0.12 26.44
N VAL A 188 7.37 -0.75 25.69
CA VAL A 188 6.97 -1.24 24.36
C VAL A 188 5.50 -1.68 24.32
N ARG A 189 5.01 -2.34 25.37
CA ARG A 189 3.60 -2.75 25.49
C ARG A 189 2.65 -1.56 25.43
N ASN A 190 2.95 -0.49 26.17
CA ASN A 190 2.12 0.71 26.25
C ASN A 190 2.22 1.52 24.94
N SER A 191 3.40 1.54 24.30
CA SER A 191 3.59 2.16 22.98
C SER A 191 2.73 1.47 21.91
N LEU A 192 2.63 0.13 21.95
CA LEU A 192 1.76 -0.64 21.04
C LEU A 192 0.27 -0.44 21.36
N LEU A 193 -0.11 -0.36 22.64
CA LEU A 193 -1.48 -0.02 23.03
C LEU A 193 -1.89 1.38 22.53
N LEU A 194 -1.01 2.36 22.64
CA LEU A 194 -1.25 3.69 22.09
C LEU A 194 -1.36 3.67 20.56
N SER A 195 -0.51 2.87 19.91
CA SER A 195 -0.54 2.67 18.45
C SER A 195 -1.82 1.97 17.98
N ALA A 196 -2.45 1.14 18.82
CA ALA A 196 -3.75 0.51 18.53
C ALA A 196 -4.89 1.53 18.41
N CYS A 197 -4.72 2.77 18.89
CA CYS A 197 -5.69 3.85 18.70
C CYS A 197 -5.54 4.56 17.35
N LEU A 198 -4.41 4.41 16.64
CA LEU A 198 -4.17 5.10 15.37
C LEU A 198 -5.18 4.78 14.26
N PRO A 199 -5.74 3.56 14.12
CA PRO A 199 -6.81 3.28 13.16
C PRO A 199 -8.06 4.16 13.33
N SER A 200 -8.28 4.78 14.49
CA SER A 200 -9.35 5.78 14.66
C SER A 200 -9.15 7.01 13.75
N VAL A 201 -7.91 7.34 13.39
CA VAL A 201 -7.61 8.39 12.42
C VAL A 201 -8.06 7.98 11.01
N MET A 202 -8.00 6.68 10.65
CA MET A 202 -8.60 6.20 9.40
C MET A 202 -10.11 6.37 9.40
N PHE A 203 -10.78 6.14 10.54
CA PHE A 203 -12.22 6.39 10.69
C PHE A 203 -12.53 7.86 10.42
N VAL A 204 -11.84 8.77 11.12
CA VAL A 204 -12.07 10.21 10.99
C VAL A 204 -11.78 10.66 9.55
N SER A 205 -10.69 10.18 8.95
CA SER A 205 -10.32 10.53 7.59
C SER A 205 -11.39 10.12 6.58
N PHE A 206 -11.84 8.87 6.62
CA PHE A 206 -12.80 8.35 5.64
C PHE A 206 -14.22 8.88 5.86
N PHE A 207 -14.72 8.92 7.11
CA PHE A 207 -16.13 9.25 7.36
C PHE A 207 -16.41 10.74 7.58
N ILE A 208 -15.41 11.51 8.01
CA ILE A 208 -15.59 12.92 8.38
C ILE A 208 -14.89 13.86 7.38
N ILE A 209 -13.65 13.56 7.00
CA ILE A 209 -12.84 14.47 6.17
C ILE A 209 -13.11 14.26 4.67
N LEU A 210 -13.23 13.01 4.23
CA LEU A 210 -13.40 12.70 2.80
C LEU A 210 -14.80 13.09 2.30
N PRO A 211 -14.91 13.92 1.23
CA PRO A 211 -16.21 14.29 0.68
C PRO A 211 -16.86 13.09 0.01
N MET A 212 -18.05 12.68 0.47
CA MET A 212 -18.76 11.49 -0.05
C MET A 212 -19.46 11.70 -1.41
N GLY A 213 -19.44 12.93 -1.95
CA GLY A 213 -20.11 13.29 -3.20
C GLY A 213 -19.65 12.46 -4.41
N PRO A 214 -18.33 12.42 -4.73
CA PRO A 214 -17.79 11.65 -5.84
C PRO A 214 -18.08 10.15 -5.76
N LEU A 215 -18.01 9.57 -4.56
CA LEU A 215 -18.30 8.15 -4.33
C LEU A 215 -19.79 7.81 -4.57
N ARG A 216 -20.70 8.74 -4.26
CA ARG A 216 -22.14 8.59 -4.53
C ARG A 216 -22.49 8.80 -6.01
N ALA A 217 -21.72 9.64 -6.72
CA ALA A 217 -21.90 9.88 -8.15
C ALA A 217 -21.41 8.70 -9.00
N GLY A 218 -20.22 8.15 -8.70
CA GLY A 218 -19.67 6.98 -9.40
C GLY A 218 -20.51 5.71 -9.24
N ARG A 219 -21.26 5.58 -8.13
CA ARG A 219 -22.24 4.49 -7.95
C ARG A 219 -23.40 4.56 -8.94
N LYS A 220 -23.78 5.75 -9.41
CA LYS A 220 -24.85 5.93 -10.42
C LYS A 220 -24.38 5.62 -11.84
N GLU A 221 -23.11 5.87 -12.15
CA GLU A 221 -22.52 5.61 -13.47
C GLU A 221 -22.34 4.10 -13.73
N TYR A 222 -21.99 3.32 -12.69
CA TYR A 222 -21.92 1.86 -12.74
C TYR A 222 -23.28 1.15 -12.81
N GLU A 223 -24.38 1.85 -12.50
CA GLU A 223 -25.75 1.31 -12.48
C GLU A 223 -26.54 1.71 -13.75
N ALA A 224 -25.93 2.46 -14.69
CA ALA A 224 -26.61 3.05 -15.83
C ALA A 224 -25.97 2.68 -17.18
N LEU A 225 -26.04 1.41 -17.57
CA LEU A 225 -26.15 1.03 -18.98
C LEU A 225 -27.29 -0.01 -19.10
N PRO A 226 -28.49 0.36 -19.59
CA PRO A 226 -29.33 -0.62 -20.24
C PRO A 226 -28.59 -1.05 -21.51
N GLU A 227 -28.07 -2.28 -21.53
CA GLU A 227 -27.58 -2.91 -22.76
C GLU A 227 -28.68 -2.76 -23.82
N ARG A 228 -28.37 -2.00 -24.86
CA ARG A 228 -29.26 -1.69 -25.96
C ARG A 228 -29.31 -2.95 -26.82
N ASP A 229 -30.47 -3.63 -26.82
CA ASP A 229 -30.73 -4.77 -27.69
C ASP A 229 -30.33 -4.41 -29.14
N THR A 230 -29.31 -5.09 -29.63
CA THR A 230 -29.03 -5.23 -31.07
C THR A 230 -29.23 -6.70 -31.36
N ASP A 231 -30.50 -7.06 -31.57
CA ASP A 231 -30.86 -8.29 -32.26
C ASP A 231 -30.39 -8.16 -33.70
N ASP A 232 -29.40 -8.95 -34.11
CA ASP A 232 -29.26 -9.42 -35.48
C ASP A 232 -28.61 -10.81 -35.49
N GLU A 233 -29.40 -11.75 -36.00
CA GLU A 233 -29.05 -12.97 -36.75
C GLU A 233 -28.13 -14.02 -36.10
N ASP A 234 -28.73 -15.11 -35.59
CA ASP A 234 -28.60 -16.46 -36.19
C ASP A 234 -29.29 -17.54 -35.32
N ALA A 235 -30.27 -18.27 -35.87
CA ALA A 235 -30.51 -19.70 -35.59
C ALA A 235 -31.74 -20.24 -36.34
N GLY A 236 -31.47 -20.87 -37.49
CA GLY A 236 -31.80 -22.27 -37.79
C GLY A 236 -33.19 -22.84 -37.45
N GLU A 237 -33.87 -23.26 -38.51
CA GLU A 237 -35.08 -24.10 -38.59
C GLU A 237 -35.14 -25.27 -37.61
N LEU A 238 -36.33 -25.54 -37.04
CA LEU A 238 -36.79 -26.87 -36.57
C LEU A 238 -38.33 -26.99 -36.75
N PRO A 239 -38.88 -28.21 -36.98
CA PRO A 239 -40.13 -28.43 -37.70
C PRO A 239 -41.42 -28.32 -36.86
N ARG A 240 -42.53 -27.99 -37.54
CA ARG A 240 -43.82 -27.54 -36.99
C ARG A 240 -44.81 -28.63 -36.52
N ASP A 241 -44.48 -29.92 -36.51
CA ASP A 241 -45.54 -30.95 -36.43
C ASP A 241 -45.67 -31.73 -35.11
N ALA A 242 -45.06 -31.28 -34.01
CA ALA A 242 -45.23 -31.92 -32.68
C ALA A 242 -46.04 -31.12 -31.65
N ALA A 243 -46.51 -29.91 -32.01
CA ALA A 243 -47.17 -29.00 -31.06
C ALA A 243 -48.68 -29.25 -30.87
N ALA A 244 -49.31 -30.12 -31.66
CA ALA A 244 -50.76 -30.35 -31.59
C ALA A 244 -51.19 -31.44 -30.57
N ALA A 245 -50.28 -32.32 -30.13
CA ALA A 245 -50.63 -33.45 -29.28
C ALA A 245 -50.39 -33.22 -27.78
N SER A 246 -49.57 -32.23 -27.39
CA SER A 246 -49.27 -31.93 -25.98
C SER A 246 -50.13 -30.81 -25.36
N ALA A 247 -51.04 -30.21 -26.13
CA ALA A 247 -51.94 -29.15 -25.66
C ALA A 247 -53.18 -29.66 -24.90
N LEU A 248 -53.41 -30.98 -24.85
CA LEU A 248 -54.60 -31.59 -24.24
C LEU A 248 -54.38 -32.12 -22.81
N LEU A 249 -53.16 -32.01 -22.26
CA LEU A 249 -52.83 -32.43 -20.89
C LEU A 249 -52.12 -31.31 -20.09
N ALA A 250 -52.50 -30.05 -20.31
CA ALA A 250 -51.98 -28.94 -19.52
C ALA A 250 -52.39 -29.09 -18.04
N PRO A 251 -51.44 -29.14 -17.08
CA PRO A 251 -51.78 -28.94 -15.68
C PRO A 251 -52.13 -27.45 -15.48
N GLY A 252 -53.02 -27.17 -14.52
CA GLY A 252 -53.61 -25.83 -14.33
C GLY A 252 -52.59 -24.67 -14.16
N PRO A 253 -53.05 -23.41 -14.24
CA PRO A 253 -52.21 -22.21 -14.33
C PRO A 253 -51.21 -22.02 -13.16
N SER A 254 -51.44 -22.68 -12.03
CA SER A 254 -50.52 -22.74 -10.88
C SER A 254 -49.25 -23.57 -11.14
N VAL A 255 -49.33 -24.60 -11.98
CA VAL A 255 -48.18 -25.49 -12.27
C VAL A 255 -47.32 -24.89 -13.38
N ALA A 256 -47.93 -24.24 -14.37
CA ALA A 256 -47.22 -23.52 -15.44
C ALA A 256 -46.44 -22.30 -14.90
N SER A 257 -47.02 -21.54 -13.95
CA SER A 257 -46.34 -20.42 -13.29
C SER A 257 -45.17 -20.86 -12.41
N THR A 258 -45.28 -22.03 -11.76
CA THR A 258 -44.20 -22.62 -10.95
C THR A 258 -43.07 -23.16 -11.84
N ALA A 259 -43.39 -23.75 -12.99
CA ALA A 259 -42.39 -24.20 -13.97
C ALA A 259 -41.66 -23.00 -14.63
N TYR A 260 -42.37 -21.94 -14.98
CA TYR A 260 -41.79 -20.70 -15.52
C TYR A 260 -40.85 -20.00 -14.53
N SER A 261 -41.24 -19.94 -13.25
CA SER A 261 -40.41 -19.33 -12.20
C SER A 261 -39.18 -20.18 -11.87
N ALA A 262 -39.30 -21.52 -11.85
CA ALA A 262 -38.15 -22.42 -11.71
C ALA A 262 -37.16 -22.30 -12.88
N GLN A 263 -37.67 -22.15 -14.10
CA GLN A 263 -36.86 -21.99 -15.32
C GLN A 263 -36.18 -20.61 -15.38
N GLN A 264 -36.85 -19.54 -14.95
CA GLN A 264 -36.25 -18.21 -14.73
C GLN A 264 -35.15 -18.24 -13.66
N GLN A 265 -35.35 -18.96 -12.55
CA GLN A 265 -34.36 -19.09 -11.49
C GLN A 265 -33.12 -19.87 -11.97
N GLN A 266 -33.31 -20.95 -12.74
CA GLN A 266 -32.21 -21.69 -13.37
C GLN A 266 -31.49 -20.87 -14.45
N GLN A 267 -32.19 -20.10 -15.28
CA GLN A 267 -31.57 -19.18 -16.24
C GLN A 267 -30.81 -18.04 -15.57
N HIS A 268 -31.33 -17.47 -14.48
CA HIS A 268 -30.63 -16.46 -13.67
C HIS A 268 -29.39 -17.03 -12.99
N HIS A 269 -29.44 -18.27 -12.48
CA HIS A 269 -28.30 -18.95 -11.89
C HIS A 269 -27.23 -19.30 -12.94
N HIS A 270 -27.63 -19.80 -14.12
CA HIS A 270 -26.70 -20.06 -15.22
C HIS A 270 -26.12 -18.78 -15.83
N ARG A 271 -26.90 -17.70 -15.98
CA ARG A 271 -26.40 -16.37 -16.42
C ARG A 271 -25.46 -15.73 -15.41
N ARG A 272 -25.73 -15.79 -14.10
CA ARG A 272 -24.78 -15.32 -13.06
C ARG A 272 -23.48 -16.10 -13.06
N ARG A 273 -23.54 -17.41 -13.31
CA ARG A 273 -22.36 -18.28 -13.35
C ARG A 273 -21.51 -18.02 -14.60
N ARG A 274 -22.14 -17.87 -15.78
CA ARG A 274 -21.47 -17.43 -17.02
C ARG A 274 -20.89 -16.01 -16.92
N ALA A 275 -21.59 -15.06 -16.29
CA ALA A 275 -21.10 -13.70 -16.08
C ALA A 275 -19.91 -13.67 -15.09
N GLY A 276 -19.88 -14.55 -14.10
CA GLY A 276 -18.75 -14.72 -13.18
C GLY A 276 -17.51 -15.33 -13.85
N GLU A 277 -17.70 -16.32 -14.73
CA GLU A 277 -16.64 -16.95 -15.52
C GLU A 277 -16.07 -15.99 -16.58
N HIS A 278 -16.92 -15.25 -17.30
CA HIS A 278 -16.48 -14.18 -18.22
C HIS A 278 -15.76 -13.03 -17.48
N SER A 279 -16.19 -12.68 -16.26
CA SER A 279 -15.53 -11.65 -15.45
C SER A 279 -14.13 -12.07 -14.99
N PHE A 280 -13.93 -13.32 -14.56
CA PHE A 280 -12.62 -13.80 -14.12
C PHE A 280 -11.62 -13.91 -15.28
N GLU A 281 -12.02 -14.49 -16.42
CA GLU A 281 -11.16 -14.61 -17.59
C GLU A 281 -10.81 -13.24 -18.19
N ALA A 282 -11.78 -12.31 -18.24
CA ALA A 282 -11.54 -10.93 -18.64
C ALA A 282 -10.56 -10.22 -17.69
N ASN A 283 -10.74 -10.37 -16.38
CA ASN A 283 -9.83 -9.81 -15.36
C ASN A 283 -8.41 -10.39 -15.45
N LEU A 284 -8.27 -11.69 -15.74
CA LEU A 284 -6.97 -12.32 -15.94
C LEU A 284 -6.29 -11.82 -17.23
N LYS A 285 -7.04 -11.69 -18.32
CA LYS A 285 -6.52 -11.12 -19.58
C LYS A 285 -6.07 -9.67 -19.40
N ARG A 286 -6.82 -8.88 -18.62
CA ARG A 286 -6.46 -7.51 -18.22
C ARG A 286 -5.18 -7.49 -17.40
N ALA A 287 -5.10 -8.29 -16.33
CA ALA A 287 -3.89 -8.38 -15.51
C ALA A 287 -2.65 -8.74 -16.35
N LYS A 288 -2.80 -9.66 -17.32
CA LYS A 288 -1.72 -10.02 -18.26
C LYS A 288 -1.30 -8.86 -19.16
N ALA A 289 -2.24 -8.02 -19.60
CA ALA A 289 -1.94 -6.83 -20.41
C ALA A 289 -1.23 -5.72 -19.60
N LEU A 290 -1.55 -5.58 -18.31
CA LEU A 290 -0.87 -4.65 -17.40
C LEU A 290 0.50 -5.14 -16.92
N PHE A 291 0.76 -6.45 -17.04
CA PHE A 291 1.93 -7.06 -16.43
C PHE A 291 3.25 -6.44 -16.92
N PHE A 292 3.48 -6.44 -18.23
CA PHE A 292 4.72 -5.89 -18.78
C PHE A 292 4.84 -4.37 -18.59
N PRO A 293 3.87 -3.52 -18.97
CA PRO A 293 4.07 -2.08 -18.92
C PRO A 293 4.18 -1.50 -17.50
N TYR A 294 3.50 -2.10 -16.51
CA TYR A 294 3.36 -1.50 -15.16
C TYR A 294 3.80 -2.43 -14.04
N MET A 295 3.36 -3.68 -14.03
CA MET A 295 3.63 -4.60 -12.90
C MET A 295 5.09 -5.02 -12.84
N LEU A 296 5.71 -5.31 -13.99
CA LEU A 296 7.08 -5.79 -14.05
C LEU A 296 8.11 -4.71 -13.65
N PRO A 297 8.05 -3.46 -14.16
CA PRO A 297 8.91 -2.38 -13.64
C PRO A 297 8.78 -2.19 -12.14
N LEU A 298 7.54 -2.16 -11.62
CA LEU A 298 7.27 -2.02 -10.20
C LEU A 298 7.86 -3.21 -9.41
N LEU A 299 7.65 -4.43 -9.87
CA LEU A 299 8.22 -5.65 -9.28
C LEU A 299 9.75 -5.58 -9.22
N LEU A 300 10.41 -5.21 -10.33
CA LEU A 300 11.87 -5.14 -10.42
C LEU A 300 12.46 -4.12 -9.45
N VAL A 301 11.84 -2.94 -9.34
CA VAL A 301 12.25 -1.92 -8.36
C VAL A 301 12.13 -2.45 -6.95
N TYR A 302 10.98 -3.03 -6.61
CA TYR A 302 10.72 -3.54 -5.26
C TYR A 302 11.63 -4.72 -4.89
N VAL A 303 11.93 -5.61 -5.84
CA VAL A 303 12.92 -6.67 -5.64
C VAL A 303 14.30 -6.06 -5.35
N ALA A 304 14.75 -5.11 -6.17
CA ALA A 304 16.07 -4.51 -6.03
C ALA A 304 16.21 -3.69 -4.74
N GLU A 305 15.26 -2.79 -4.46
CA GLU A 305 15.28 -1.88 -3.32
C GLU A 305 15.22 -2.64 -1.98
N TYR A 306 14.34 -3.63 -1.84
CA TYR A 306 14.25 -4.39 -0.60
C TYR A 306 15.40 -5.39 -0.44
N THR A 307 15.99 -5.88 -1.54
CA THR A 307 17.20 -6.70 -1.47
C THR A 307 18.39 -5.86 -1.00
N ILE A 308 18.50 -4.61 -1.44
CA ILE A 308 19.49 -3.66 -0.91
C ILE A 308 19.25 -3.46 0.59
N ASN A 309 18.03 -3.06 0.96
CA ASN A 309 17.71 -2.68 2.33
C ASN A 309 17.81 -3.85 3.33
N GLN A 310 17.35 -5.05 2.98
CA GLN A 310 17.33 -6.20 3.90
C GLN A 310 18.58 -7.09 3.77
N GLY A 311 19.17 -7.20 2.58
CA GLY A 311 20.28 -8.13 2.33
C GLY A 311 21.66 -7.48 2.33
N VAL A 312 21.80 -6.33 1.66
CA VAL A 312 23.12 -5.70 1.44
C VAL A 312 23.45 -4.70 2.55
N ALA A 313 22.51 -3.82 2.91
CA ALA A 313 22.71 -2.73 3.86
C ALA A 313 23.22 -3.16 5.25
N PRO A 314 22.79 -4.30 5.84
CA PRO A 314 23.37 -4.78 7.10
C PRO A 314 24.88 -5.08 7.03
N THR A 315 25.40 -5.34 5.82
CA THR A 315 26.81 -5.68 5.57
C THR A 315 27.63 -4.50 5.03
N LEU A 316 27.00 -3.35 4.76
CA LEU A 316 27.66 -2.12 4.32
C LEU A 316 28.21 -1.35 5.53
N LEU A 317 29.25 -1.89 6.13
CA LEU A 317 29.90 -1.31 7.31
C LEU A 317 31.19 -0.59 6.92
N PHE A 318 31.54 0.47 7.67
CA PHE A 318 32.74 1.27 7.47
C PHE A 318 33.54 1.40 8.77
N PRO A 319 34.86 1.68 8.72
CA PRO A 319 35.66 1.90 9.92
C PRO A 319 35.12 3.07 10.76
N LEU A 320 34.93 2.85 12.06
CA LEU A 320 34.30 3.83 12.97
C LEU A 320 35.01 5.20 12.96
N GLY A 321 36.35 5.22 12.90
CA GLY A 321 37.13 6.46 12.87
C GLY A 321 36.94 7.32 11.61
N SER A 322 36.40 6.76 10.53
CA SER A 322 36.07 7.46 9.28
C SER A 322 34.58 7.77 9.13
N SER A 323 33.77 7.33 10.10
CA SER A 323 32.31 7.43 10.08
C SER A 323 31.81 8.36 11.19
N PRO A 324 30.59 8.91 11.06
CA PRO A 324 30.01 9.74 12.12
C PRO A 324 29.52 8.93 13.35
N PHE A 325 29.63 7.60 13.34
CA PHE A 325 29.03 6.72 14.35
C PHE A 325 30.02 6.19 15.38
N LYS A 326 29.51 5.91 16.58
CA LYS A 326 30.29 5.30 17.67
C LYS A 326 30.17 3.78 17.67
N GLU A 327 29.05 3.25 17.18
CA GLU A 327 28.79 1.81 17.07
C GLU A 327 28.39 1.39 15.64
N PHE A 328 28.74 0.15 15.26
CA PHE A 328 28.35 -0.42 13.96
C PHE A 328 26.83 -0.61 13.80
N ARG A 329 26.08 -0.67 14.90
CA ARG A 329 24.62 -0.81 14.88
C ARG A 329 23.91 0.43 14.31
N GLU A 330 24.55 1.60 14.37
CA GLU A 330 23.95 2.89 13.97
C GLU A 330 23.87 3.08 12.44
N PHE A 331 24.66 2.31 11.66
CA PHE A 331 24.66 2.40 10.19
C PHE A 331 23.31 2.01 9.58
N TYR A 332 22.75 0.87 10.01
CA TYR A 332 21.51 0.34 9.43
C TYR A 332 20.30 1.27 9.63
N PRO A 333 20.03 1.82 10.85
CA PRO A 333 19.02 2.85 11.04
C PRO A 333 19.24 4.12 10.20
N MET A 334 20.49 4.58 10.03
CA MET A 334 20.77 5.75 9.19
C MET A 334 20.46 5.47 7.71
N TYR A 335 20.86 4.31 7.19
CA TYR A 335 20.53 3.90 5.83
C TYR A 335 19.01 3.85 5.63
N GLY A 336 18.29 3.25 6.58
CA GLY A 336 16.83 3.24 6.57
C GLY A 336 16.20 4.64 6.60
N PHE A 337 16.74 5.56 7.41
CA PHE A 337 16.26 6.95 7.46
C PHE A 337 16.45 7.68 6.13
N LEU A 338 17.65 7.60 5.54
CA LEU A 338 17.96 8.25 4.26
C LEU A 338 17.11 7.68 3.11
N TYR A 339 16.95 6.36 3.07
CA TYR A 339 16.05 5.68 2.15
C TYR A 339 14.62 6.22 2.27
N GLN A 340 14.05 6.21 3.49
CA GLN A 340 12.68 6.68 3.70
C GLN A 340 12.49 8.17 3.40
N LEU A 341 13.53 8.98 3.63
CA LEU A 341 13.52 10.40 3.23
C LEU A 341 13.45 10.56 1.71
N GLY A 342 14.22 9.76 0.96
CA GLY A 342 14.15 9.69 -0.49
C GLY A 342 12.78 9.23 -0.99
N VAL A 343 12.20 8.19 -0.38
CA VAL A 343 10.85 7.70 -0.71
C VAL A 343 9.82 8.79 -0.46
N PHE A 344 9.86 9.48 0.68
CA PHE A 344 8.91 10.55 0.99
C PHE A 344 8.97 11.69 -0.03
N ILE A 345 10.17 12.15 -0.39
CA ILE A 345 10.37 13.23 -1.37
C ILE A 345 9.85 12.81 -2.75
N SER A 346 10.25 11.63 -3.23
CA SER A 346 9.87 11.15 -4.56
C SER A 346 8.37 10.90 -4.68
N ARG A 347 7.73 10.29 -3.67
CA ARG A 347 6.27 10.08 -3.68
C ARG A 347 5.49 11.40 -3.60
N SER A 348 6.04 12.42 -2.93
CA SER A 348 5.46 13.76 -2.84
C SER A 348 5.69 14.61 -4.09
N SER A 349 6.67 14.26 -4.93
CA SER A 349 7.00 15.02 -6.16
C SER A 349 6.03 14.80 -7.33
N THR A 350 5.14 13.83 -7.21
CA THR A 350 4.19 13.38 -8.23
C THR A 350 3.40 14.51 -8.93
N PRO A 351 2.90 15.56 -8.23
CA PRO A 351 2.21 16.67 -8.89
C PRO A 351 3.12 17.56 -9.75
N PHE A 352 4.44 17.52 -9.51
CA PHE A 352 5.43 18.40 -10.12
C PHE A 352 6.26 17.68 -11.20
N PHE A 353 6.57 16.40 -10.99
CA PHE A 353 7.43 15.60 -11.87
C PHE A 353 6.77 14.27 -12.23
N ARG A 354 6.57 14.04 -13.53
CA ARG A 354 5.96 12.81 -14.09
C ARG A 354 6.96 12.02 -14.90
N ILE A 355 7.11 10.73 -14.58
CA ILE A 355 8.01 9.80 -15.27
C ILE A 355 7.18 8.75 -16.00
N HIS A 356 7.13 8.87 -17.33
CA HIS A 356 6.36 7.95 -18.18
C HIS A 356 7.14 6.67 -18.55
N ARG A 357 8.48 6.71 -18.47
CA ARG A 357 9.35 5.57 -18.80
C ARG A 357 9.76 4.83 -17.53
N LEU A 358 8.87 4.00 -16.99
CA LEU A 358 9.06 3.28 -15.72
C LEU A 358 10.24 2.30 -15.71
N TYR A 359 10.61 1.75 -16.87
CA TYR A 359 11.74 0.81 -16.98
C TYR A 359 13.10 1.46 -16.70
N LEU A 360 13.29 2.74 -17.04
CA LEU A 360 14.57 3.43 -16.84
C LEU A 360 14.96 3.49 -15.34
N PRO A 361 14.14 4.07 -14.44
CA PRO A 361 14.43 4.05 -13.01
C PRO A 361 14.46 2.63 -12.44
N SER A 362 13.70 1.69 -13.00
CA SER A 362 13.74 0.28 -12.57
C SER A 362 15.08 -0.39 -12.84
N LEU A 363 15.63 -0.20 -14.04
CA LEU A 363 16.95 -0.73 -14.41
C LEU A 363 18.07 -0.02 -13.64
N LEU A 364 17.93 1.28 -13.38
CA LEU A 364 18.85 2.01 -12.51
C LEU A 364 18.85 1.44 -11.08
N GLN A 365 17.69 1.04 -10.55
CA GLN A 365 17.60 0.41 -9.24
C GLN A 365 18.30 -0.96 -9.19
N VAL A 366 18.16 -1.77 -10.24
CA VAL A 366 18.91 -3.03 -10.38
C VAL A 366 20.42 -2.76 -10.49
N GLY A 367 20.81 -1.69 -11.20
CA GLY A 367 22.19 -1.20 -11.24
C GLY A 367 22.71 -0.79 -9.86
N ASN A 368 21.91 -0.09 -9.05
CA ASN A 368 22.24 0.26 -7.67
C ASN A 368 22.46 -0.98 -6.80
N LEU A 369 21.62 -2.01 -6.95
CA LEU A 369 21.81 -3.30 -6.25
C LEU A 369 23.16 -3.92 -6.62
N GLY A 370 23.50 -3.95 -7.91
CA GLY A 370 24.80 -4.44 -8.37
C GLY A 370 25.97 -3.62 -7.80
N LEU A 371 25.86 -2.29 -7.83
CA LEU A 371 26.87 -1.37 -7.31
C LEU A 371 27.10 -1.54 -5.80
N LEU A 372 26.02 -1.57 -5.01
CA LEU A 372 26.11 -1.73 -3.55
C LEU A 372 26.55 -3.13 -3.14
N THR A 373 26.16 -4.17 -3.88
CA THR A 373 26.67 -5.53 -3.67
C THR A 373 28.17 -5.59 -3.98
N ALA A 374 28.60 -4.99 -5.10
CA ALA A 374 30.02 -4.88 -5.43
C ALA A 374 30.79 -4.07 -4.38
N GLN A 375 30.19 -3.01 -3.80
CA GLN A 375 30.79 -2.26 -2.70
C GLN A 375 30.90 -3.12 -1.43
N ALA A 376 29.84 -3.86 -1.09
CA ALA A 376 29.85 -4.77 0.06
C ALA A 376 30.93 -5.84 -0.07
N MET A 377 31.20 -6.31 -1.29
CA MET A 377 32.30 -7.24 -1.56
C MET A 377 33.66 -6.50 -1.59
N LEU A 378 33.89 -5.63 -2.58
CA LEU A 378 35.22 -5.12 -2.91
C LEU A 378 35.68 -3.92 -2.08
N ASP A 379 34.78 -3.23 -1.37
CA ASP A 379 35.10 -2.07 -0.52
C ASP A 379 35.87 -0.95 -1.27
N PHE A 380 35.42 -0.62 -2.49
CA PHE A 380 36.14 0.32 -3.36
C PHE A 380 35.79 1.80 -3.11
N ILE A 381 34.65 2.09 -2.49
CA ILE A 381 34.24 3.44 -2.08
C ILE A 381 34.78 3.71 -0.67
N PRO A 382 35.71 4.65 -0.48
CA PRO A 382 36.34 4.88 0.83
C PRO A 382 35.50 5.75 1.78
N SER A 383 34.48 6.46 1.29
CA SER A 383 33.69 7.41 2.06
C SER A 383 32.25 6.92 2.27
N VAL A 384 31.85 6.80 3.54
CA VAL A 384 30.47 6.44 3.93
C VAL A 384 29.43 7.43 3.40
N TYR A 385 29.79 8.72 3.24
CA TYR A 385 28.87 9.75 2.77
C TYR A 385 28.43 9.52 1.31
N VAL A 386 29.28 8.88 0.50
CA VAL A 386 28.90 8.50 -0.86
C VAL A 386 27.84 7.40 -0.82
N VAL A 387 27.99 6.41 0.08
CA VAL A 387 26.96 5.38 0.29
C VAL A 387 25.67 5.99 0.84
N PHE A 388 25.73 6.98 1.74
CA PHE A 388 24.54 7.73 2.18
C PHE A 388 23.82 8.41 1.01
N ALA A 389 24.55 9.04 0.10
CA ALA A 389 23.95 9.64 -1.10
C ALA A 389 23.31 8.57 -2.00
N ILE A 390 23.94 7.40 -2.16
CA ILE A 390 23.39 6.29 -2.95
C ILE A 390 22.12 5.73 -2.28
N MET A 391 22.08 5.56 -0.96
CA MET A 391 20.88 5.10 -0.24
C MET A 391 19.72 6.11 -0.35
N PHE A 392 20.02 7.40 -0.28
CA PHE A 392 19.02 8.44 -0.52
C PHE A 392 18.49 8.40 -1.97
N TRP A 393 19.39 8.23 -2.95
CA TRP A 393 19.04 8.06 -4.37
C TRP A 393 18.20 6.81 -4.64
N GLU A 394 18.53 5.70 -3.99
CA GLU A 394 17.80 4.44 -4.03
C GLU A 394 16.35 4.62 -3.56
N GLY A 395 16.13 5.37 -2.47
CA GLY A 395 14.78 5.75 -2.03
C GLY A 395 14.02 6.67 -2.99
N LEU A 396 14.72 7.59 -3.67
CA LEU A 396 14.10 8.45 -4.69
C LEU A 396 13.58 7.64 -5.89
N LEU A 397 14.34 6.67 -6.37
CA LEU A 397 13.93 5.81 -7.48
C LEU A 397 12.74 4.93 -7.10
N GLY A 398 12.79 4.30 -5.92
CA GLY A 398 11.73 3.46 -5.40
C GLY A 398 10.38 4.16 -5.32
N GLY A 399 10.34 5.30 -4.61
CA GLY A 399 9.11 6.08 -4.47
C GLY A 399 8.62 6.71 -5.78
N ALA A 400 9.54 7.12 -6.67
CA ALA A 400 9.17 7.67 -7.97
C ALA A 400 8.49 6.62 -8.86
N VAL A 401 9.01 5.39 -8.94
CA VAL A 401 8.38 4.33 -9.75
C VAL A 401 7.03 3.94 -9.19
N TYR A 402 6.90 3.81 -7.86
CA TYR A 402 5.62 3.49 -7.24
C TYR A 402 4.51 4.46 -7.66
N VAL A 403 4.66 5.77 -7.40
CA VAL A 403 3.55 6.70 -7.66
C VAL A 403 3.34 6.97 -9.15
N ASN A 404 4.41 6.99 -9.96
CA ASN A 404 4.25 7.15 -11.40
C ASN A 404 3.59 5.94 -12.06
N THR A 405 3.79 4.72 -11.54
CA THR A 405 3.09 3.53 -12.05
C THR A 405 1.57 3.67 -11.88
N PHE A 406 1.10 4.02 -10.68
CA PHE A 406 -0.33 4.21 -10.44
C PHE A 406 -0.90 5.40 -11.21
N ALA A 407 -0.11 6.45 -11.40
CA ALA A 407 -0.53 7.60 -12.17
C ALA A 407 -0.71 7.31 -13.66
N GLU A 408 0.22 6.58 -14.28
CA GLU A 408 0.09 6.14 -15.66
C GLU A 408 -1.16 5.27 -15.84
N ILE A 409 -1.46 4.40 -14.87
CA ILE A 409 -2.70 3.61 -14.86
C ILE A 409 -3.93 4.53 -14.78
N MET A 410 -3.89 5.57 -13.94
CA MET A 410 -4.99 6.54 -13.84
C MET A 410 -5.24 7.32 -15.13
N GLU A 411 -4.21 7.54 -15.95
CA GLU A 411 -4.30 8.34 -17.17
C GLU A 411 -4.60 7.48 -18.41
N ARG A 412 -4.02 6.28 -18.51
CA ARG A 412 -4.10 5.44 -19.72
C ARG A 412 -5.16 4.36 -19.68
N VAL A 413 -5.61 3.93 -18.50
CA VAL A 413 -6.64 2.88 -18.38
C VAL A 413 -8.04 3.51 -18.38
N PRO A 414 -8.99 2.96 -19.16
CA PRO A 414 -10.40 3.37 -19.14
C PRO A 414 -10.98 3.36 -17.72
N SER A 415 -11.95 4.24 -17.46
CA SER A 415 -12.59 4.38 -16.13
C SER A 415 -13.18 3.07 -15.60
N GLU A 416 -13.81 2.30 -16.47
CA GLU A 416 -14.43 1.00 -16.13
C GLU A 416 -13.41 0.01 -15.54
N ASP A 417 -12.19 0.00 -16.07
CA ASP A 417 -11.16 -0.99 -15.68
C ASP A 417 -10.14 -0.44 -14.68
N ARG A 418 -10.25 0.83 -14.30
CA ARG A 418 -9.23 1.53 -13.49
C ARG A 418 -9.17 1.03 -12.06
N GLU A 419 -10.32 0.82 -11.40
CA GLU A 419 -10.35 0.34 -10.01
C GLU A 419 -9.67 -1.04 -9.88
N PHE A 420 -9.99 -1.96 -10.79
CA PHE A 420 -9.36 -3.27 -10.85
C PHE A 420 -7.87 -3.16 -11.18
N SER A 421 -7.50 -2.35 -12.16
CA SER A 421 -6.11 -2.18 -12.61
C SER A 421 -5.19 -1.61 -11.54
N LEU A 422 -5.65 -0.61 -10.78
CA LEU A 422 -4.93 -0.04 -9.64
C LEU A 422 -4.75 -1.09 -8.54
N SER A 423 -5.82 -1.82 -8.22
CA SER A 423 -5.82 -2.88 -7.22
C SER A 423 -4.89 -4.04 -7.61
N ALA A 424 -4.99 -4.53 -8.84
CA ALA A 424 -4.20 -5.65 -9.34
C ALA A 424 -2.72 -5.29 -9.45
N THR A 425 -2.37 -4.07 -9.87
CA THR A 425 -0.96 -3.66 -10.00
C THR A 425 -0.24 -3.63 -8.65
N SER A 426 -0.95 -3.31 -7.57
CA SER A 426 -0.39 -3.32 -6.20
C SER A 426 0.13 -4.69 -5.77
N VAL A 427 -0.30 -5.81 -6.37
CA VAL A 427 0.27 -7.13 -6.03
C VAL A 427 1.78 -7.21 -6.32
N SER A 428 2.24 -6.40 -7.29
CA SER A 428 3.63 -6.42 -7.77
C SER A 428 4.59 -5.86 -6.73
N ASP A 429 4.16 -4.86 -5.95
CA ASP A 429 4.98 -4.33 -4.85
C ASP A 429 5.26 -5.43 -3.81
N SER A 430 4.21 -6.13 -3.36
CA SER A 430 4.26 -7.08 -2.27
C SER A 430 4.91 -8.38 -2.70
N GLY A 431 4.71 -8.77 -3.97
CA GLY A 431 5.47 -9.83 -4.61
C GLY A 431 6.96 -9.52 -4.65
N GLY A 432 7.32 -8.26 -4.95
CA GLY A 432 8.71 -7.81 -4.98
C GLY A 432 9.36 -7.85 -3.60
N VAL A 433 8.68 -7.34 -2.56
CA VAL A 433 9.16 -7.42 -1.17
C VAL A 433 9.30 -8.88 -0.73
N CYS A 434 8.36 -9.75 -1.09
CA CYS A 434 8.41 -11.17 -0.73
C CYS A 434 9.63 -11.87 -1.35
N ILE A 435 9.87 -11.69 -2.65
CA ILE A 435 11.05 -12.22 -3.35
C ILE A 435 12.34 -11.67 -2.73
N ALA A 436 12.38 -10.36 -2.49
CA ALA A 436 13.52 -9.70 -1.84
C ALA A 436 13.79 -10.22 -0.43
N GLY A 437 12.75 -10.55 0.34
CA GLY A 437 12.91 -11.14 1.67
C GLY A 437 13.65 -12.47 1.64
N PHE A 438 13.32 -13.35 0.68
CA PHE A 438 14.04 -14.62 0.50
C PHE A 438 15.48 -14.40 -0.01
N LEU A 439 15.66 -13.50 -0.98
CA LEU A 439 16.99 -13.17 -1.50
C LEU A 439 17.88 -12.51 -0.43
N GLY A 440 17.32 -11.63 0.38
CA GLY A 440 18.00 -10.89 1.43
C GLY A 440 18.60 -11.81 2.49
N ILE A 441 17.84 -12.82 2.95
CA ILE A 441 18.33 -13.83 3.90
C ILE A 441 19.57 -14.55 3.36
N VAL A 442 19.55 -14.93 2.08
CA VAL A 442 20.69 -15.62 1.44
C VAL A 442 21.87 -14.67 1.25
N MET A 443 21.61 -13.47 0.73
CA MET A 443 22.61 -12.46 0.43
C MET A 443 23.35 -11.97 1.67
N GLU A 444 22.65 -11.66 2.76
CA GLU A 444 23.24 -11.18 4.01
C GLU A 444 24.28 -12.18 4.56
N VAL A 445 23.89 -13.46 4.63
CA VAL A 445 24.76 -14.53 5.13
C VAL A 445 25.97 -14.76 4.22
N GLN A 446 25.76 -14.77 2.90
CA GLN A 446 26.84 -14.97 1.94
C GLN A 446 27.82 -13.80 1.94
N LEU A 447 27.32 -12.56 1.95
CA LEU A 447 28.15 -11.36 1.99
C LEU A 447 28.94 -11.27 3.29
N CYS A 448 28.32 -11.51 4.45
CA CYS A 448 29.03 -11.50 5.73
C CYS A 448 30.12 -12.60 5.78
N ASN A 449 29.83 -13.82 5.32
CA ASN A 449 30.84 -14.87 5.27
C ASN A 449 32.00 -14.54 4.32
N TRP A 450 31.69 -13.95 3.16
CA TRP A 450 32.70 -13.50 2.20
C TRP A 450 33.59 -12.40 2.78
N GLN A 451 33.01 -11.43 3.50
CA GLN A 451 33.76 -10.35 4.16
C GLN A 451 34.68 -10.89 5.25
N VAL A 452 34.19 -11.82 6.07
CA VAL A 452 34.96 -12.48 7.13
C VAL A 452 36.13 -13.27 6.55
N ALA A 453 35.91 -14.00 5.43
CA ALA A 453 36.97 -14.74 4.76
C ALA A 453 38.13 -13.85 4.25
N ARG A 454 37.88 -12.54 4.09
CA ARG A 454 38.88 -11.54 3.68
C ARG A 454 39.33 -10.62 4.82
N GLY A 455 39.04 -10.99 6.07
CA GLY A 455 39.51 -10.27 7.26
C GLY A 455 38.64 -9.08 7.70
N ARG A 456 37.46 -8.87 7.10
CA ARG A 456 36.47 -7.88 7.55
C ARG A 456 35.35 -8.57 8.33
N ASP A 457 35.50 -8.63 9.66
CA ASP A 457 34.58 -9.32 10.57
C ASP A 457 33.55 -8.38 11.24
N TRP A 458 33.36 -7.17 10.72
CA TRP A 458 32.47 -6.16 11.29
C TRP A 458 31.03 -6.66 11.45
N CYS A 459 30.53 -7.44 10.48
CA CYS A 459 29.18 -8.03 10.55
C CYS A 459 28.99 -8.98 11.75
N ARG A 460 30.07 -9.60 12.27
CA ARG A 460 30.03 -10.46 13.48
C ARG A 460 30.26 -9.71 14.78
N LYS A 461 30.71 -8.46 14.72
CA LYS A 461 31.01 -7.60 15.88
C LYS A 461 29.82 -6.75 16.34
N ILE A 462 28.68 -6.86 15.68
CA ILE A 462 27.45 -6.15 16.07
C ILE A 462 26.95 -6.77 17.39
N LYS A 463 27.09 -6.04 18.50
CA LYS A 463 26.54 -6.46 19.78
C LYS A 463 25.02 -6.37 19.73
N VAL A 464 24.35 -7.48 20.05
CA VAL A 464 22.90 -7.49 20.30
C VAL A 464 22.71 -6.85 21.67
N GLY A 465 22.12 -5.66 21.70
CA GLY A 465 21.72 -4.96 22.93
C GLY A 465 20.54 -5.64 23.60
#